data_AF-A0A2G6EAE1-F1
#
_entry.id   AF-A0A2G6EAE1-F1
#
_cell.length_a   1.000
_cell.length_b   1.000
_cell.length_c   1.000
_cell.angle_alpha   90.00
_cell.angle_beta   90.00
_cell.angle_gamma   90.00
#
_symmetry.space_group_name_H-M   'P 1'
#
loop_
_entity.id
_entity.type
_entity.pdbx_description
1 polymer ?
#
loop_
_entity_poly.entity_id
_entity_poly.type
_entity_poly.pdbx_seq_one_letter_code
_entity_poly.pdbx_strand_id
1 'polypeptide(L)'
;MWRGRIVQNRGQDERGRVLVIDDDPRILRLLTAYLAGVGFKVFPVKYGQHVFGMLEWQKPDVILLDILMPGMDGFELCRRLKENHLTRDIPVIFMSALNETFDKVKGFQLGAVDYIIKPLQLEEVRARIHAHLTIRQLQRQLQEQNELLAKQKIRFKRLADATFEGIVILDGGSILEANGALLNLYGYQQKDIVGKPFLYLIKPTEHERVAQYILVESQTPYESCGVKRDGSLFSFEMQSKLMPFLDQHLQVVAIRDLTLQREMERKTAQLERENIQLRANIRERYRLGEIIGKSAPMQELYERILNAAESNAHVAVYGESGTGKELIARTIHKNSARHSKEFVVVNCGAIPDSLFESEFFGYRKGAFTGADRDKPGFFDLAHQGTLFLDEVGELSPLEQVKLLRAIESGEYTPLGSNKSKSVDVRIIAATHQDISSLRRKGRLRDDFFYRIHIITLTVPPLRERRSDISLLAEHFLEQQRFGRKRWKLSGKLADALYAHHWPGNVRELRNVISRYLAGQPLELDRSKNSEFSENFNGHTGPEFEGAVQALRPAVEQFERQCILQALHQNQWHREHTAQALKLPIRTLHRKMKALSISRKNKA
;
A
#
# COMPACT_ATOMS: atom_id res chain seq x y z
N MET A 1 28.36 9.98 26.44
CA MET A 1 29.10 11.20 26.85
C MET A 1 28.19 12.12 27.67
N TRP A 2 27.80 11.69 28.88
CA TRP A 2 27.06 12.52 29.85
C TRP A 2 27.81 12.41 31.17
N ARG A 3 28.47 13.51 31.54
CA ARG A 3 29.35 13.62 32.71
C ARG A 3 28.50 13.63 33.98
N GLY A 4 28.79 12.71 34.89
CA GLY A 4 28.29 12.75 36.26
C GLY A 4 28.70 14.05 36.93
N ARG A 5 27.70 14.85 37.32
CA ARG A 5 27.91 15.91 38.31
C ARG A 5 28.09 15.23 39.66
N ILE A 6 29.34 15.05 40.03
CA ILE A 6 29.79 14.84 41.41
C ILE A 6 29.16 15.97 42.23
N VAL A 7 28.23 15.61 43.11
CA VAL A 7 27.67 16.50 44.13
C VAL A 7 28.82 16.79 45.10
N GLN A 8 29.42 17.97 44.97
CA GLN A 8 30.41 18.46 45.90
C GLN A 8 29.75 18.74 47.27
N ASN A 9 30.30 18.09 48.29
CA ASN A 9 30.53 18.56 49.65
C ASN A 9 29.44 19.45 50.31
N ARG A 10 28.52 18.83 51.05
CA ARG A 10 27.64 19.49 52.06
C ARG A 10 28.04 19.17 53.51
N GLY A 11 29.30 18.81 53.76
CA GLY A 11 29.76 18.30 55.06
C GLY A 11 30.04 19.33 56.18
N GLN A 12 29.46 20.54 56.16
CA GLN A 12 29.73 21.55 57.21
C GLN A 12 28.48 22.17 57.88
N ASP A 13 27.26 21.81 57.49
CA ASP A 13 26.01 22.39 58.04
C ASP A 13 25.15 21.35 58.81
N GLU A 14 25.69 20.17 59.12
CA GLU A 14 24.90 18.97 59.46
C GLU A 14 24.53 18.78 60.94
N ARG A 15 24.99 19.62 61.87
CA ARG A 15 24.71 19.38 63.30
C ARG A 15 23.37 19.93 63.80
N GLY A 16 22.60 20.65 62.97
CA GLY A 16 21.23 21.08 63.29
C GLY A 16 21.16 22.38 64.09
N ARG A 17 20.04 23.09 63.94
CA ARG A 17 19.74 24.38 64.57
C ARG A 17 18.87 24.22 65.81
N VAL A 18 19.32 24.73 66.94
CA VAL A 18 18.62 24.61 68.24
C VAL A 18 18.16 25.99 68.68
N LEU A 19 16.86 26.18 68.84
CA LEU A 19 16.29 27.36 69.50
C LEU A 19 16.18 27.07 70.99
N VAL A 20 16.77 27.90 71.84
CA VAL A 20 16.72 27.76 73.30
C VAL A 20 15.97 28.95 73.88
N ILE A 21 14.89 28.69 74.60
CA ILE A 21 14.02 29.71 75.17
C ILE A 21 14.00 29.52 76.69
N ASP A 22 14.57 30.46 77.42
CA ASP A 22 14.70 30.43 78.89
C ASP A 22 14.92 31.87 79.40
N ASP A 23 14.27 32.27 80.49
CA ASP A 23 14.38 33.62 81.02
C ASP A 23 15.65 33.82 81.88
N ASP A 24 16.26 32.72 82.36
CA ASP A 24 17.51 32.74 83.11
C ASP A 24 18.73 32.90 82.16
N PRO A 25 19.42 34.05 82.19
CA PRO A 25 20.58 34.28 81.32
C PRO A 25 21.74 33.33 81.59
N ARG A 26 21.80 32.69 82.77
CA ARG A 26 22.83 31.68 83.10
C ARG A 26 22.59 30.39 82.32
N ILE A 27 21.34 29.93 82.23
CA ILE A 27 20.95 28.73 81.49
C ILE A 27 21.17 28.95 79.99
N LEU A 28 20.73 30.10 79.46
CA LEU A 28 20.98 30.46 78.06
C LEU A 28 22.47 30.44 77.71
N ARG A 29 23.34 31.06 78.54
CA ARG A 29 24.80 31.06 78.31
C ARG A 29 25.38 29.66 78.37
N LEU A 30 24.97 28.86 79.35
CA LEU A 30 25.46 27.48 79.54
C LEU A 30 25.11 26.60 78.33
N LEU A 31 23.84 26.55 77.95
CA LEU A 31 23.37 25.74 76.82
C LEU A 31 23.95 26.23 75.50
N THR A 32 24.05 27.54 75.31
CA THR A 32 24.65 28.12 74.10
C THR A 32 26.12 27.73 73.98
N ALA A 33 26.91 27.90 75.04
CA ALA A 33 28.34 27.58 75.02
C ALA A 33 28.58 26.08 74.78
N TYR A 34 27.86 25.21 75.48
CA TYR A 34 28.03 23.76 75.35
C TYR A 34 27.54 23.25 73.98
N LEU A 35 26.30 23.54 73.58
CA LEU A 35 25.74 23.02 72.33
C LEU A 35 26.48 23.60 71.10
N ALA A 36 26.90 24.87 71.14
CA ALA A 36 27.75 25.44 70.08
C ALA A 36 29.14 24.78 70.04
N GLY A 37 29.74 24.48 71.19
CA GLY A 37 31.01 23.73 71.27
C GLY A 37 30.92 22.31 70.72
N VAL A 38 29.75 21.67 70.85
CA VAL A 38 29.44 20.38 70.24
C VAL A 38 28.97 20.53 68.77
N GLY A 39 28.90 21.76 68.26
CA GLY A 39 28.73 22.08 66.85
C GLY A 39 27.29 22.35 66.40
N PHE A 40 26.32 22.44 67.30
CA PHE A 40 24.97 22.91 66.97
C PHE A 40 24.98 24.42 66.69
N LYS A 41 24.12 24.88 65.79
CA LYS A 41 23.86 26.32 65.66
C LYS A 41 22.77 26.72 66.65
N VAL A 42 23.16 27.39 67.73
CA VAL A 42 22.26 27.70 68.84
C VAL A 42 21.72 29.13 68.73
N PHE A 43 20.44 29.27 69.00
CA PHE A 43 19.71 30.51 68.98
C PHE A 43 19.06 30.75 70.34
N PRO A 44 19.68 31.56 71.22
CA PRO A 44 19.12 31.86 72.53
C PRO A 44 18.06 32.97 72.44
N VAL A 45 16.92 32.77 73.08
CA VAL A 45 15.83 33.76 73.18
C VAL A 45 15.39 33.87 74.65
N LYS A 46 15.47 35.08 75.20
CA LYS A 46 15.13 35.32 76.62
C LYS A 46 13.63 35.42 76.90
N TYR A 47 12.85 35.90 75.93
CA TYR A 47 11.43 36.15 76.09
C TYR A 47 10.63 35.52 74.96
N GLY A 48 9.62 34.72 75.29
CA GLY A 48 8.77 34.01 74.32
C GLY A 48 8.13 34.91 73.25
N GLN A 49 7.89 36.19 73.56
CA GLN A 49 7.33 37.18 72.64
C GLN A 49 8.20 37.44 71.41
N HIS A 50 9.52 37.23 71.50
CA HIS A 50 10.46 37.49 70.40
C HIS A 50 10.66 36.29 69.48
N VAL A 51 10.09 35.13 69.83
CA VAL A 51 10.30 33.87 69.09
C VAL A 51 9.74 33.95 67.67
N PHE A 52 8.53 34.48 67.47
CA PHE A 52 7.91 34.53 66.14
C PHE A 52 8.63 35.47 65.16
N GLY A 53 9.15 36.62 65.63
CA GLY A 53 9.95 37.51 64.79
C GLY A 53 11.28 36.88 64.34
N MET A 54 11.85 35.99 65.15
CA MET A 54 13.05 35.24 64.78
C MET A 54 12.76 34.13 63.75
N LEU A 55 11.63 33.43 63.91
CA LEU A 55 11.24 32.29 63.09
C LEU A 55 11.00 32.63 61.62
N GLU A 56 10.72 33.91 61.30
CA GLU A 56 10.61 34.41 59.93
C GLU A 56 11.93 34.33 59.15
N TRP A 57 13.06 34.54 59.83
CA TRP A 57 14.37 34.62 59.21
C TRP A 57 15.19 33.34 59.38
N GLN A 58 14.97 32.59 60.47
CA GLN A 58 15.75 31.42 60.81
C GLN A 58 14.89 30.31 61.42
N LYS A 59 14.68 29.22 60.68
CA LYS A 59 13.93 28.06 61.16
C LYS A 59 14.82 27.11 61.98
N PRO A 60 14.48 26.81 63.24
CA PRO A 60 15.20 25.82 64.02
C PRO A 60 14.79 24.39 63.63
N ASP A 61 15.68 23.45 63.92
CA ASP A 61 15.46 22.03 63.71
C ASP A 61 14.92 21.34 64.98
N VAL A 62 15.14 21.94 66.16
CA VAL A 62 14.56 21.59 67.47
C VAL A 62 14.43 22.82 68.37
N ILE A 63 13.46 22.82 69.29
CA ILE A 63 13.22 23.90 70.26
C ILE A 63 13.36 23.33 71.68
N LEU A 64 14.25 23.92 72.48
CA LEU A 64 14.27 23.76 73.94
C LEU A 64 13.48 24.91 74.55
N LEU A 65 12.46 24.60 75.35
CA LEU A 65 11.52 25.58 75.86
C LEU A 65 11.38 25.45 77.37
N ASP A 66 11.73 26.49 78.11
CA ASP A 66 11.39 26.59 79.51
C ASP A 66 9.89 26.71 79.72
N ILE A 67 9.38 26.04 80.75
CA ILE A 67 7.94 26.06 81.07
C ILE A 67 7.58 27.33 81.82
N LEU A 68 8.40 27.73 82.80
CA LEU A 68 8.13 28.88 83.64
C LEU A 68 8.92 30.09 83.17
N MET A 69 8.23 31.02 82.51
CA MET A 69 8.81 32.28 82.10
C MET A 69 7.89 33.45 82.49
N PRO A 70 8.44 34.60 82.91
CA PRO A 70 7.64 35.78 83.18
C PRO A 70 6.97 36.30 81.89
N GLY A 71 5.66 36.57 81.98
CA GLY A 71 4.86 37.08 80.88
C GLY A 71 4.09 35.98 80.13
N MET A 72 4.73 35.26 79.21
CA MET A 72 4.10 34.19 78.42
C MET A 72 4.54 32.83 78.93
N ASP A 73 3.57 32.04 79.42
CA ASP A 73 3.76 30.66 79.87
C ASP A 73 4.32 29.78 78.72
N GLY A 74 5.30 28.92 79.02
CA GLY A 74 5.90 28.01 78.05
C GLY A 74 4.89 27.04 77.42
N PHE A 75 3.82 26.68 78.14
CA PHE A 75 2.72 25.88 77.55
C PHE A 75 1.96 26.65 76.47
N GLU A 76 1.64 27.92 76.71
CA GLU A 76 0.95 28.80 75.76
C GLU A 76 1.84 29.06 74.54
N LEU A 77 3.16 29.21 74.73
CA LEU A 77 4.09 29.33 73.61
C LEU A 77 4.18 28.05 72.78
N CYS A 78 4.25 26.88 73.42
CA CYS A 78 4.24 25.59 72.71
C CYS A 78 2.97 25.42 71.87
N ARG A 79 1.80 25.75 72.44
CA ARG A 79 0.52 25.74 71.72
C ARG A 79 0.58 26.58 70.44
N ARG A 80 1.03 27.84 70.55
CA ARG A 80 1.15 28.74 69.39
C ARG A 80 2.16 28.24 68.35
N LEU A 81 3.27 27.64 68.80
CA LEU A 81 4.25 27.02 67.91
C LEU A 81 3.66 25.82 67.16
N LYS A 82 2.75 25.06 67.78
CA LYS A 82 2.07 23.91 67.16
C LYS A 82 0.88 24.27 66.29
N GLU A 83 0.20 25.38 66.56
CA GLU A 83 -0.86 25.92 65.70
C GLU A 83 -0.30 26.58 64.43
N ASN A 84 0.96 27.05 64.45
CA ASN A 84 1.59 27.68 63.30
C ASN A 84 2.15 26.65 62.29
N HIS A 85 1.66 26.70 61.04
CA HIS A 85 2.06 25.83 59.94
C HIS A 85 3.57 25.80 59.64
N LEU A 86 4.33 26.85 59.99
CA LEU A 86 5.78 26.91 59.76
C LEU A 86 6.59 26.18 60.83
N THR A 87 6.02 25.96 62.01
CA THR A 87 6.71 25.45 63.19
C THR A 87 6.09 24.21 63.82
N ARG A 88 4.88 23.82 63.41
CA ARG A 88 4.14 22.68 63.98
C ARG A 88 4.91 21.36 63.96
N ASP A 89 5.73 21.15 62.93
CA ASP A 89 6.51 19.92 62.72
C ASP A 89 7.90 19.97 63.40
N ILE A 90 8.24 21.07 64.08
CA ILE A 90 9.50 21.20 64.82
C ILE A 90 9.34 20.54 66.21
N PRO A 91 10.22 19.62 66.62
CA PRO A 91 10.18 19.02 67.94
C PRO A 91 10.41 20.08 69.03
N VAL A 92 9.51 20.12 70.01
CA VAL A 92 9.62 20.98 71.21
C VAL A 92 9.93 20.09 72.40
N ILE A 93 11.03 20.38 73.07
CA ILE A 93 11.50 19.70 74.29
C ILE A 93 11.37 20.68 75.44
N PHE A 94 10.55 20.37 76.43
CA PHE A 94 10.38 21.23 77.58
C PHE A 94 11.56 21.15 78.56
N MET A 95 11.83 22.23 79.28
CA MET A 95 12.75 22.27 80.41
C MET A 95 11.95 22.62 81.68
N SER A 96 11.96 21.76 82.70
CA SER A 96 11.11 21.88 83.90
C SER A 96 11.91 21.85 85.20
N ALA A 97 11.48 22.54 86.25
CA ALA A 97 12.07 22.41 87.60
C ALA A 97 11.67 21.10 88.31
N LEU A 98 12.51 20.66 89.27
CA LEU A 98 12.38 19.38 90.01
C LEU A 98 11.27 19.39 91.09
N ASN A 99 10.90 20.57 91.59
CA ASN A 99 10.04 20.75 92.78
C ASN A 99 8.56 21.03 92.46
N GLU A 100 8.13 20.78 91.24
CA GLU A 100 6.77 21.12 90.79
C GLU A 100 6.05 19.91 90.22
N THR A 101 4.74 19.87 90.45
CA THR A 101 3.81 19.02 89.69
C THR A 101 3.76 19.52 88.25
N PHE A 102 4.82 19.26 87.48
CA PHE A 102 4.80 19.42 86.04
C PHE A 102 3.78 18.43 85.48
N ASP A 103 2.71 18.96 84.90
CA ASP A 103 1.72 18.16 84.20
C ASP A 103 2.29 17.69 82.85
N LYS A 104 3.06 16.60 82.92
CA LYS A 104 3.65 15.91 81.75
C LYS A 104 2.58 15.61 80.71
N VAL A 105 1.37 15.27 81.16
CA VAL A 105 0.24 14.93 80.29
C VAL A 105 -0.20 16.17 79.51
N LYS A 106 -0.35 17.32 80.17
CA LYS A 106 -0.65 18.61 79.51
C LYS A 106 0.43 19.00 78.50
N GLY A 107 1.72 18.79 78.81
CA GLY A 107 2.82 19.09 77.89
C GLY A 107 2.77 18.30 76.58
N PHE A 108 2.54 16.99 76.66
CA PHE A 108 2.41 16.14 75.48
C PHE A 108 1.11 16.41 74.70
N GLN A 109 0.00 16.70 75.38
CA GLN A 109 -1.27 17.08 74.74
C GLN A 109 -1.15 18.36 73.90
N LEU A 110 -0.29 19.29 74.31
CA LEU A 110 0.01 20.52 73.57
C LEU A 110 1.03 20.31 72.44
N GLY A 111 1.55 19.10 72.27
CA GLY A 111 2.40 18.68 71.15
C GLY A 111 3.91 18.74 71.40
N ALA A 112 4.37 18.97 72.63
CA ALA A 112 5.77 18.73 72.95
C ALA A 112 6.12 17.25 72.75
N VAL A 113 7.36 16.96 72.36
CA VAL A 113 7.82 15.60 72.07
C VAL A 113 8.64 15.00 73.21
N ASP A 114 9.11 15.85 74.14
CA ASP A 114 9.92 15.42 75.28
C ASP A 114 10.03 16.50 76.36
N TYR A 115 10.67 16.16 77.48
CA TYR A 115 11.04 17.12 78.51
C TYR A 115 12.36 16.73 79.20
N ILE A 116 13.01 17.72 79.81
CA ILE A 116 14.26 17.60 80.57
C ILE A 116 14.09 18.32 81.91
N ILE A 117 14.59 17.72 82.99
CA ILE A 117 14.44 18.25 84.34
C ILE A 117 15.67 19.09 84.73
N LYS A 118 15.47 20.27 85.31
CA LYS A 118 16.50 21.16 85.88
C LYS A 118 16.86 20.66 87.30
N PRO A 119 18.14 20.61 87.70
CA PRO A 119 19.32 21.14 87.00
C PRO A 119 19.71 20.30 85.78
N LEU A 120 19.95 20.97 84.65
CA LEU A 120 20.17 20.33 83.34
C LEU A 120 21.50 19.58 83.31
N GLN A 121 21.45 18.29 82.97
CA GLN A 121 22.63 17.52 82.61
C GLN A 121 22.91 17.72 81.12
N LEU A 122 24.06 18.31 80.78
CA LEU A 122 24.38 18.71 79.41
C LEU A 122 24.40 17.53 78.42
N GLU A 123 24.89 16.37 78.86
CA GLU A 123 24.89 15.15 78.06
C GLU A 123 23.48 14.61 77.79
N GLU A 124 22.55 14.75 78.75
CA GLU A 124 21.14 14.40 78.57
C GLU A 124 20.48 15.33 77.54
N VAL A 125 20.71 16.64 77.65
CA VAL A 125 20.21 17.64 76.68
C VAL A 125 20.69 17.31 75.27
N ARG A 126 21.98 17.01 75.10
CA ARG A 126 22.54 16.62 73.81
C ARG A 126 21.89 15.34 73.27
N ALA A 127 21.76 14.31 74.11
CA ALA A 127 21.19 13.03 73.70
C ALA A 127 19.74 13.18 73.23
N ARG A 128 18.93 13.96 73.95
CA ARG A 128 17.53 14.25 73.62
C ARG A 128 17.41 15.04 72.31
N ILE A 129 18.22 16.08 72.14
CA ILE A 129 18.28 16.83 70.88
C ILE A 129 18.63 15.90 69.71
N HIS A 130 19.69 15.10 69.87
CA HIS A 130 20.14 14.22 68.80
C HIS A 130 19.09 13.16 68.44
N ALA A 131 18.42 12.57 69.43
CA ALA A 131 17.35 11.60 69.20
C ALA A 131 16.21 12.20 68.36
N HIS A 132 15.72 13.39 68.72
CA HIS A 132 14.60 14.03 68.00
C HIS A 132 14.99 14.55 66.62
N LEU A 133 16.23 14.99 66.43
CA LEU A 133 16.75 15.32 65.09
C LEU A 133 16.84 14.08 64.20
N THR A 134 17.33 12.96 64.72
CA THR A 134 17.43 11.69 63.99
C THR A 134 16.04 11.15 63.61
N ILE A 135 15.07 11.15 64.53
CA ILE A 135 13.69 10.75 64.24
C ILE A 135 13.11 11.58 63.10
N ARG A 136 13.29 12.90 63.15
CA ARG A 136 12.80 13.81 62.10
C ARG A 136 13.46 13.55 60.76
N GLN A 137 14.77 13.27 60.73
CA GLN A 137 15.50 12.93 59.51
C GLN A 137 14.99 11.62 58.91
N LEU A 138 14.80 10.58 59.72
CA LEU A 138 14.28 9.28 59.28
C LEU A 138 12.86 9.40 58.71
N GLN A 139 11.97 10.15 59.39
CA GLN A 139 10.62 10.42 58.89
C GLN A 139 10.63 11.11 57.52
N ARG A 140 11.51 12.11 57.36
CA ARG A 140 11.68 12.80 56.09
C ARG A 140 12.19 11.87 54.99
N GLN A 141 13.20 11.05 55.28
CA GLN A 141 13.74 10.07 54.32
C GLN A 141 12.68 9.04 53.91
N LEU A 142 11.89 8.54 54.86
CA LEU A 142 10.80 7.60 54.58
C LEU A 142 9.73 8.23 53.68
N GLN A 143 9.37 9.49 53.94
CA GLN A 143 8.41 10.22 53.11
C GLN A 143 8.95 10.45 51.70
N GLU A 144 10.21 10.86 51.57
CA GLU A 144 10.89 11.02 50.26
C GLU A 144 10.93 9.68 49.49
N GLN A 145 11.21 8.56 50.17
CA GLN A 145 11.16 7.22 49.55
C GLN A 145 9.75 6.82 49.13
N ASN A 146 8.74 7.04 49.97
CA ASN A 146 7.34 6.74 49.65
C ASN A 146 6.86 7.54 48.44
N GLU A 147 7.24 8.81 48.34
CA GLU A 147 6.94 9.64 47.17
C GLU A 147 7.65 9.13 45.91
N LEU A 148 8.92 8.71 46.02
CA LEU A 148 9.65 8.14 44.90
C LEU A 148 9.02 6.84 44.41
N LEU A 149 8.65 5.94 45.34
CA LEU A 149 7.96 4.69 45.03
C LEU A 149 6.60 4.96 44.38
N ALA A 150 5.83 5.93 44.89
CA ALA A 150 4.57 6.33 44.29
C ALA A 150 4.75 6.84 42.85
N LYS A 151 5.76 7.68 42.61
CA LYS A 151 6.12 8.16 41.26
C LYS A 151 6.52 7.02 40.33
N GLN A 152 7.33 6.07 40.81
CA GLN A 152 7.74 4.89 40.04
C GLN A 152 6.53 4.02 39.68
N LYS A 153 5.66 3.72 40.65
CA LYS A 153 4.43 2.94 40.43
C LYS A 153 3.53 3.58 39.38
N ILE A 154 3.32 4.88 39.45
CA ILE A 154 2.54 5.63 38.44
C ILE A 154 3.21 5.55 37.07
N ARG A 155 4.53 5.69 36.99
CA ARG A 155 5.28 5.61 35.73
C ARG A 155 5.13 4.23 35.07
N PHE A 156 5.31 3.14 35.82
CA PHE A 156 5.14 1.79 35.31
C PHE A 156 3.72 1.53 34.83
N LYS A 157 2.71 1.94 35.60
CA LYS A 157 1.30 1.82 35.20
C LYS A 157 1.03 2.55 33.89
N ARG A 158 1.52 3.79 33.73
CA ARG A 158 1.38 4.54 32.47
C ARG A 158 2.08 3.89 31.29
N LEU A 159 3.23 3.25 31.50
CA LEU A 159 3.92 2.50 30.43
C LEU A 159 3.11 1.28 30.00
N ALA A 160 2.55 0.54 30.95
CA ALA A 160 1.68 -0.60 30.67
C ALA A 160 0.34 -0.19 30.02
N ASP A 161 -0.20 0.99 30.35
CA ASP A 161 -1.42 1.51 29.71
C ASP A 161 -1.15 2.13 28.32
N ALA A 162 0.09 2.51 28.03
CA ALA A 162 0.48 3.04 26.72
C ALA A 162 0.67 1.93 25.66
N THR A 163 0.71 0.66 26.06
CA THR A 163 0.74 -0.45 25.11
C THR A 163 -0.65 -0.68 24.52
N PHE A 164 -0.72 -0.90 23.20
CA PHE A 164 -1.96 -1.25 22.51
C PHE A 164 -2.49 -2.65 22.87
N GLU A 165 -1.65 -3.47 23.49
CA GLU A 165 -1.98 -4.84 23.93
C GLU A 165 -2.58 -4.83 25.33
N GLY A 166 -3.58 -5.69 25.55
CA GLY A 166 -4.11 -5.98 26.87
C GLY A 166 -3.13 -6.87 27.63
N ILE A 167 -2.59 -6.37 28.73
CA ILE A 167 -1.63 -7.10 29.57
C ILE A 167 -2.35 -7.53 30.84
N VAL A 168 -2.19 -8.80 31.20
CA VAL A 168 -2.63 -9.36 32.47
C VAL A 168 -1.47 -10.11 33.14
N ILE A 169 -1.34 -9.92 34.45
CA ILE A 169 -0.39 -10.62 35.30
C ILE A 169 -1.15 -11.66 36.11
N LEU A 170 -0.66 -12.89 36.08
CA LEU A 170 -1.25 -14.05 36.72
C LEU A 170 -0.33 -14.60 37.81
N ASP A 171 -0.94 -15.05 38.90
CA ASP A 171 -0.31 -15.83 39.97
C ASP A 171 -1.09 -17.15 40.12
N GLY A 172 -0.42 -18.28 39.89
CA GLY A 172 -1.07 -19.60 39.89
C GLY A 172 -2.28 -19.71 38.94
N GLY A 173 -2.29 -18.95 37.83
CA GLY A 173 -3.41 -18.88 36.88
C GLY A 173 -4.56 -17.92 37.26
N SER A 174 -4.49 -17.27 38.43
CA SER A 174 -5.45 -16.25 38.88
C SER A 174 -4.97 -14.85 38.55
N ILE A 175 -5.90 -13.95 38.20
CA ILE A 175 -5.59 -12.59 37.78
C ILE A 175 -5.14 -11.76 38.99
N LEU A 176 -3.88 -11.34 38.98
CA LEU A 176 -3.30 -10.44 39.97
C LEU A 176 -3.54 -8.97 39.58
N GLU A 177 -3.18 -8.61 38.34
CA GLU A 177 -3.30 -7.26 37.82
C GLU A 177 -3.57 -7.25 36.31
N ALA A 178 -4.20 -6.19 35.81
CA ALA A 178 -4.48 -5.99 34.38
C ALA A 178 -4.30 -4.52 34.02
N ASN A 179 -3.84 -4.24 32.80
CA ASN A 179 -3.74 -2.87 32.29
C ASN A 179 -5.10 -2.37 31.77
N GLY A 180 -5.19 -1.05 31.54
CA GLY A 180 -6.39 -0.41 31.02
C GLY A 180 -6.82 -0.92 29.64
N ALA A 181 -5.87 -1.30 28.78
CA ALA A 181 -6.16 -1.86 27.47
C ALA A 181 -6.96 -3.17 27.55
N LEU A 182 -6.57 -4.09 28.46
CA LEU A 182 -7.28 -5.35 28.67
C LEU A 182 -8.68 -5.12 29.28
N LEU A 183 -8.78 -4.22 30.26
CA LEU A 183 -10.05 -3.85 30.89
C LEU A 183 -11.05 -3.30 29.87
N ASN A 184 -10.60 -2.41 28.98
CA ASN A 184 -11.42 -1.85 27.91
C ASN A 184 -11.81 -2.89 26.87
N LEU A 185 -10.87 -3.78 26.51
CA LEU A 185 -11.10 -4.84 25.53
C LEU A 185 -12.21 -5.81 25.95
N TYR A 186 -12.21 -6.21 27.22
CA TYR A 186 -13.18 -7.15 27.78
C TYR A 186 -14.41 -6.47 28.45
N GLY A 187 -14.35 -5.17 28.73
CA GLY A 187 -15.44 -4.40 29.36
C GLY A 187 -15.55 -4.59 30.87
N TYR A 188 -14.47 -4.95 31.56
CA TYR A 188 -14.44 -5.15 33.01
C TYR A 188 -13.77 -3.99 33.74
N GLN A 189 -14.08 -3.83 35.03
CA GLN A 189 -13.29 -3.00 35.94
C GLN A 189 -12.26 -3.87 36.67
N GLN A 190 -11.15 -3.29 37.13
CA GLN A 190 -10.08 -4.02 37.82
C GLN A 190 -10.62 -4.88 38.97
N LYS A 191 -11.49 -4.30 39.80
CA LYS A 191 -12.13 -4.97 40.95
C LYS A 191 -13.02 -6.17 40.57
N ASP A 192 -13.48 -6.26 39.32
CA ASP A 192 -14.40 -7.30 38.87
C ASP A 192 -13.66 -8.58 38.45
N ILE A 193 -12.36 -8.48 38.12
CA ILE A 193 -11.56 -9.57 37.55
C ILE A 193 -10.41 -10.03 38.43
N VAL A 194 -9.89 -9.17 39.31
CA VAL A 194 -8.81 -9.55 40.24
C VAL A 194 -9.26 -10.71 41.13
N GLY A 195 -8.40 -11.73 41.26
CA GLY A 195 -8.66 -12.96 42.01
C GLY A 195 -9.46 -14.03 41.25
N LYS A 196 -9.99 -13.73 40.06
CA LYS A 196 -10.64 -14.75 39.21
C LYS A 196 -9.62 -15.52 38.38
N PRO A 197 -9.90 -16.77 37.98
CA PRO A 197 -9.07 -17.49 37.01
C PRO A 197 -9.04 -16.77 35.67
N PHE A 198 -7.88 -16.72 35.00
CA PHE A 198 -7.74 -16.12 33.67
C PHE A 198 -8.71 -16.73 32.64
N LEU A 199 -8.97 -18.03 32.76
CA LEU A 199 -9.90 -18.78 31.91
C LEU A 199 -11.33 -18.22 31.92
N TYR A 200 -11.71 -17.43 32.93
CA TYR A 200 -13.00 -16.72 32.95
C TYR A 200 -13.18 -15.76 31.75
N LEU A 201 -12.08 -15.23 31.21
CA LEU A 201 -12.08 -14.35 30.04
C LEU A 201 -12.07 -15.12 28.71
N ILE A 202 -11.98 -16.45 28.76
CA ILE A 202 -11.77 -17.32 27.61
C ILE A 202 -13.06 -18.09 27.31
N LYS A 203 -13.33 -18.34 26.04
CA LYS A 203 -14.47 -19.17 25.64
C LYS A 203 -14.35 -20.58 26.25
N PRO A 204 -15.40 -21.15 26.88
CA PRO A 204 -15.33 -22.44 27.57
C PRO A 204 -14.76 -23.60 26.74
N THR A 205 -15.04 -23.62 25.43
CA THR A 205 -14.55 -24.65 24.51
C THR A 205 -13.04 -24.65 24.31
N GLU A 206 -12.34 -23.58 24.70
CA GLU A 206 -10.90 -23.40 24.49
C GLU A 206 -10.10 -23.41 25.81
N HIS A 207 -10.77 -23.58 26.96
CA HIS A 207 -10.14 -23.51 28.29
C HIS A 207 -8.93 -24.44 28.43
N GLU A 208 -9.05 -25.70 28.01
CA GLU A 208 -7.99 -26.70 28.15
C GLU A 208 -6.74 -26.33 27.34
N ARG A 209 -6.94 -25.86 26.10
CA ARG A 209 -5.84 -25.47 25.20
C ARG A 209 -5.14 -24.21 25.70
N VAL A 210 -5.91 -23.23 26.16
CA VAL A 210 -5.36 -21.98 26.72
C VAL A 210 -4.59 -22.25 28.02
N ALA A 211 -5.11 -23.12 28.90
CA ALA A 211 -4.42 -23.51 30.12
C ALA A 211 -3.07 -24.19 29.82
N GLN A 212 -3.04 -25.13 28.87
CA GLN A 212 -1.80 -25.78 28.44
C GLN A 212 -0.79 -24.80 27.85
N TYR A 213 -1.26 -23.89 26.98
CA TYR A 213 -0.38 -22.88 26.38
C TYR A 213 0.23 -21.93 27.40
N ILE A 214 -0.52 -21.54 28.45
CA ILE A 214 0.00 -20.65 29.49
C ILE A 214 1.07 -21.35 30.34
N LEU A 215 0.93 -22.66 30.57
CA LEU A 215 1.90 -23.47 31.34
C LEU A 215 3.21 -23.72 30.60
N VAL A 216 3.19 -23.77 29.26
CA VAL A 216 4.37 -24.00 28.42
C VAL A 216 4.93 -22.65 27.98
N GLU A 217 6.20 -22.38 28.25
CA GLU A 217 6.86 -21.16 27.76
C GLU A 217 7.05 -21.24 26.23
N SER A 218 5.98 -20.90 25.49
CA SER A 218 5.95 -20.94 24.05
C SER A 218 6.27 -19.57 23.45
N GLN A 219 7.18 -19.54 22.47
CA GLN A 219 7.52 -18.32 21.74
C GLN A 219 6.54 -17.99 20.61
N THR A 220 5.60 -18.90 20.28
CA THR A 220 4.65 -18.70 19.19
C THR A 220 3.35 -18.11 19.72
N PRO A 221 2.88 -16.95 19.20
CA PRO A 221 1.57 -16.44 19.56
C PRO A 221 0.46 -17.45 19.31
N TYR A 222 -0.53 -17.48 20.21
CA TYR A 222 -1.67 -18.39 20.17
C TYR A 222 -2.96 -17.62 19.92
N GLU A 223 -3.72 -18.02 18.92
CA GLU A 223 -5.03 -17.45 18.62
C GLU A 223 -6.14 -18.16 19.40
N SER A 224 -7.02 -17.39 20.01
CA SER A 224 -8.15 -17.88 20.80
C SER A 224 -9.34 -16.92 20.75
N CYS A 225 -10.47 -17.33 21.33
CA CYS A 225 -11.70 -16.56 21.43
C CYS A 225 -11.95 -16.13 22.88
N GLY A 226 -12.11 -14.83 23.07
CA GLY A 226 -12.43 -14.22 24.36
C GLY A 226 -13.92 -14.00 24.52
N VAL A 227 -14.37 -13.95 25.77
CA VAL A 227 -15.76 -13.61 26.14
C VAL A 227 -15.74 -12.26 26.86
N LYS A 228 -16.39 -11.25 26.29
CA LYS A 228 -16.55 -9.94 26.92
C LYS A 228 -17.61 -9.98 28.02
N ARG A 229 -17.67 -8.94 28.87
CA ARG A 229 -18.65 -8.81 29.95
C ARG A 229 -20.10 -8.87 29.48
N ASP A 230 -20.38 -8.36 28.28
CA ASP A 230 -21.72 -8.40 27.65
C ASP A 230 -22.07 -9.76 27.03
N GLY A 231 -21.16 -10.74 27.12
CA GLY A 231 -21.32 -12.07 26.52
C GLY A 231 -20.89 -12.16 25.05
N SER A 232 -20.49 -11.05 24.42
CA SER A 232 -20.01 -11.07 23.04
C SER A 232 -18.65 -11.77 22.93
N LEU A 233 -18.46 -12.48 21.82
CA LEU A 233 -17.22 -13.18 21.51
C LEU A 233 -16.36 -12.33 20.59
N PHE A 234 -15.05 -12.33 20.81
CA PHE A 234 -14.09 -11.71 19.90
C PHE A 234 -12.85 -12.59 19.75
N SER A 235 -12.17 -12.43 18.62
CA SER A 235 -10.95 -13.17 18.33
C SER A 235 -9.74 -12.38 18.79
N PHE A 236 -8.81 -13.03 19.47
CA PHE A 236 -7.58 -12.41 19.92
C PHE A 236 -6.38 -13.33 19.71
N GLU A 237 -5.20 -12.73 19.70
CA GLU A 237 -3.90 -13.38 19.75
C GLU A 237 -3.31 -13.17 21.15
N MET A 238 -2.69 -14.19 21.74
CA MET A 238 -2.02 -14.06 23.04
C MET A 238 -0.60 -14.63 23.08
N GLN A 239 0.24 -14.02 23.90
CA GLN A 239 1.58 -14.48 24.24
C GLN A 239 1.74 -14.51 25.75
N SER A 240 2.32 -15.60 26.27
CA SER A 240 2.59 -15.77 27.70
C SER A 240 4.09 -15.81 27.94
N LYS A 241 4.55 -15.16 29.01
CA LYS A 241 5.94 -15.24 29.45
C LYS A 241 6.01 -15.38 30.97
N LEU A 242 6.88 -16.27 31.44
CA LEU A 242 7.17 -16.39 32.86
C LEU A 242 8.12 -15.27 33.29
N MET A 243 7.80 -14.60 34.40
CA MET A 243 8.64 -13.57 35.00
C MET A 243 8.98 -13.98 36.44
N PRO A 244 10.27 -14.13 36.79
CA PRO A 244 10.66 -14.33 38.18
C PRO A 244 10.39 -13.06 38.99
N PHE A 245 9.74 -13.20 40.15
CA PHE A 245 9.46 -12.10 41.06
C PHE A 245 9.59 -12.58 42.51
N LEU A 246 10.69 -12.21 43.16
CA LEU A 246 11.08 -12.72 44.49
C LEU A 246 11.11 -14.27 44.48
N ASP A 247 10.45 -14.93 45.43
CA ASP A 247 10.32 -16.40 45.53
C ASP A 247 9.12 -16.96 44.74
N GLN A 248 8.50 -16.14 43.87
CA GLN A 248 7.32 -16.50 43.09
C GLN A 248 7.58 -16.40 41.58
N HIS A 249 6.83 -17.19 40.81
CA HIS A 249 6.82 -17.13 39.35
C HIS A 249 5.50 -16.53 38.88
N LEU A 250 5.55 -15.28 38.40
CA LEU A 250 4.39 -14.61 37.82
C LEU A 250 4.33 -14.89 36.32
N GLN A 251 3.13 -15.03 35.78
CA GLN A 251 2.90 -15.17 34.35
C GLN A 251 2.35 -13.86 33.78
N VAL A 252 3.01 -13.34 32.75
CA VAL A 252 2.53 -12.16 32.02
C VAL A 252 1.94 -12.62 30.71
N VAL A 253 0.65 -12.35 30.50
CA VAL A 253 -0.05 -12.65 29.25
C VAL A 253 -0.39 -11.34 28.54
N ALA A 254 0.10 -11.18 27.32
CA ALA A 254 -0.27 -10.10 26.42
C ALA A 254 -1.33 -10.57 25.43
N ILE A 255 -2.37 -9.77 25.20
CA ILE A 255 -3.53 -10.07 24.38
C ILE A 255 -3.74 -8.96 23.35
N ARG A 256 -3.91 -9.34 22.09
CA ARG A 256 -4.15 -8.44 20.96
C ARG A 256 -5.45 -8.79 20.24
N ASP A 257 -6.31 -7.80 20.03
CA ASP A 257 -7.57 -7.97 19.29
C ASP A 257 -7.31 -8.19 17.78
N LEU A 258 -7.85 -9.28 17.22
CA LEU A 258 -7.75 -9.63 15.80
C LEU A 258 -9.02 -9.30 15.01
N THR A 259 -10.05 -8.75 15.64
CA THR A 259 -11.39 -8.59 15.04
C THR A 259 -11.34 -7.74 13.76
N LEU A 260 -10.73 -6.56 13.82
CA LEU A 260 -10.61 -5.66 12.66
C LEU A 260 -9.74 -6.24 11.54
N GLN A 261 -8.66 -6.95 11.89
CA GLN A 261 -7.78 -7.56 10.91
C GLN A 261 -8.49 -8.68 10.13
N ARG A 262 -9.23 -9.54 10.83
CA ARG A 262 -10.03 -10.60 10.21
C ARG A 262 -11.16 -10.05 9.34
N GLU A 263 -11.80 -8.96 9.74
CA GLU A 263 -12.80 -8.28 8.90
C GLU A 263 -12.20 -7.73 7.60
N MET A 264 -11.02 -7.11 7.69
CA MET A 264 -10.31 -6.58 6.53
C MET A 264 -9.92 -7.70 5.56
N GLU A 265 -9.34 -8.80 6.06
CA GLU A 265 -8.94 -9.95 5.25
C GLU A 265 -10.14 -10.58 4.52
N ARG A 266 -11.29 -10.73 5.21
CA ARG A 266 -12.54 -11.21 4.60
C ARG A 266 -13.03 -10.27 3.51
N LYS A 267 -13.05 -8.95 3.76
CA LYS A 267 -13.45 -7.95 2.76
C LYS A 267 -12.54 -7.98 1.54
N THR A 268 -11.22 -8.09 1.73
CA THR A 268 -10.29 -8.17 0.60
C THR A 268 -10.50 -9.43 -0.22
N ALA A 269 -10.69 -10.59 0.41
CA ALA A 269 -10.94 -11.85 -0.29
C ALA A 269 -12.27 -11.82 -1.08
N GLN A 270 -13.31 -11.17 -0.51
CA GLN A 270 -14.58 -10.96 -1.19
C GLN A 270 -14.43 -10.05 -2.42
N LEU A 271 -13.79 -8.89 -2.25
CA LEU A 271 -13.55 -7.95 -3.34
C LEU A 271 -12.74 -8.57 -4.48
N GLU A 272 -11.75 -9.41 -4.17
CA GLU A 272 -10.99 -10.14 -5.19
C GLU A 272 -11.86 -11.12 -5.97
N ARG A 273 -12.74 -11.87 -5.29
CA ARG A 273 -13.68 -12.79 -5.93
C ARG A 273 -14.68 -12.07 -6.84
N GLU A 274 -15.25 -10.97 -6.37
CA GLU A 274 -16.15 -10.12 -7.17
C GLU A 274 -15.42 -9.55 -8.39
N ASN A 275 -14.16 -9.11 -8.24
CA ASN A 275 -13.36 -8.62 -9.35
C ASN A 275 -13.09 -9.72 -10.40
N ILE A 276 -12.85 -10.96 -9.95
CA ILE A 276 -12.67 -12.12 -10.84
C ILE A 276 -13.96 -12.42 -11.60
N GLN A 277 -15.12 -12.45 -10.91
CA GLN A 277 -16.41 -12.72 -11.54
C GLN A 277 -16.83 -11.62 -12.53
N LEU A 278 -16.69 -10.35 -12.16
CA LEU A 278 -16.96 -9.23 -13.06
C LEU A 278 -16.08 -9.26 -14.30
N ARG A 279 -14.80 -9.60 -14.15
CA ARG A 279 -13.88 -9.76 -15.29
C ARG A 279 -14.19 -10.97 -16.16
N ALA A 280 -14.66 -12.07 -15.58
CA ALA A 280 -15.11 -13.23 -16.35
C ALA A 280 -16.33 -12.87 -17.23
N ASN A 281 -17.33 -12.20 -16.65
CA ASN A 281 -18.54 -11.76 -17.36
C ASN A 281 -18.24 -10.74 -18.48
N ILE A 282 -17.27 -9.85 -18.28
CA ILE A 282 -16.82 -8.91 -19.31
C ILE A 282 -16.07 -9.63 -20.45
N ARG A 283 -15.33 -10.71 -20.17
CA ARG A 283 -14.60 -11.47 -21.19
C ARG A 283 -15.52 -12.21 -22.14
N GLU A 284 -16.65 -12.72 -21.67
CA GLU A 284 -17.61 -13.43 -22.53
C GLU A 284 -18.29 -12.49 -23.52
N ARG A 285 -18.53 -11.22 -23.16
CA ARG A 285 -19.15 -10.23 -24.05
C ARG A 285 -18.27 -9.78 -25.22
N TYR A 286 -16.94 -9.90 -25.11
CA TYR A 286 -15.99 -9.43 -26.13
C TYR A 286 -15.35 -10.57 -26.93
N ARG A 287 -15.96 -11.75 -26.88
CA ARG A 287 -15.48 -12.96 -27.54
C ARG A 287 -16.53 -13.52 -28.48
N LEU A 288 -16.11 -13.87 -29.69
CA LEU A 288 -16.87 -14.72 -30.59
C LEU A 288 -16.01 -15.94 -30.92
N GLY A 289 -16.25 -17.05 -30.22
CA GLY A 289 -15.38 -18.23 -30.25
C GLY A 289 -13.96 -17.88 -29.78
N GLU A 290 -12.98 -18.01 -30.69
CA GLU A 290 -11.58 -17.67 -30.42
C GLU A 290 -11.23 -16.21 -30.74
N ILE A 291 -12.13 -15.48 -31.42
CA ILE A 291 -11.89 -14.10 -31.81
C ILE A 291 -12.16 -13.17 -30.61
N ILE A 292 -11.26 -12.20 -30.41
CA ILE A 292 -11.31 -11.26 -29.29
C ILE A 292 -11.34 -9.83 -29.85
N GLY A 293 -12.29 -9.03 -29.38
CA GLY A 293 -12.48 -7.65 -29.82
C GLY A 293 -13.64 -6.97 -29.12
N LYS A 294 -13.42 -5.75 -28.63
CA LYS A 294 -14.42 -4.89 -27.99
C LYS A 294 -14.73 -3.63 -28.80
N SER A 295 -13.92 -3.33 -29.81
CA SER A 295 -14.11 -2.18 -30.70
C SER A 295 -15.41 -2.30 -31.50
N ALA A 296 -16.06 -1.17 -31.79
CA ALA A 296 -17.29 -1.15 -32.60
C ALA A 296 -17.13 -1.84 -33.97
N PRO A 297 -16.03 -1.64 -34.74
CA PRO A 297 -15.81 -2.36 -35.99
C PRO A 297 -15.74 -3.89 -35.84
N MET A 298 -15.24 -4.39 -34.71
CA MET A 298 -15.21 -5.83 -34.45
C MET A 298 -16.59 -6.39 -34.09
N GLN A 299 -17.40 -5.63 -33.35
CA GLN A 299 -18.75 -6.05 -32.99
C GLN A 299 -19.65 -6.12 -34.25
N GLU A 300 -19.54 -5.14 -35.15
CA GLU A 300 -20.21 -5.19 -36.46
C GLU A 300 -19.72 -6.37 -37.30
N LEU A 301 -18.41 -6.66 -37.27
CA LEU A 301 -17.85 -7.82 -37.95
C LEU A 301 -18.39 -9.14 -37.37
N TYR A 302 -18.63 -9.23 -36.06
CA TYR A 302 -19.22 -10.41 -35.42
C TYR A 302 -20.64 -10.68 -35.91
N GLU A 303 -21.48 -9.64 -36.00
CA GLU A 303 -22.84 -9.78 -36.55
C GLU A 303 -22.80 -10.28 -38.00
N ARG A 304 -21.92 -9.70 -38.83
CA ARG A 304 -21.74 -10.14 -40.21
C ARG A 304 -21.20 -11.58 -40.32
N ILE A 305 -20.32 -12.01 -39.40
CA ILE A 305 -19.81 -13.39 -39.32
C ILE A 305 -20.95 -14.37 -39.00
N LEU A 306 -21.81 -14.03 -38.04
CA LEU A 306 -22.95 -14.87 -37.66
C LEU A 306 -23.95 -14.99 -38.81
N ASN A 307 -24.31 -13.87 -39.44
CA ASN A 307 -25.18 -13.88 -40.63
C ASN A 307 -24.57 -14.68 -41.79
N ALA A 308 -23.25 -14.60 -41.98
CA ALA A 308 -22.55 -15.42 -42.97
C ALA A 308 -22.62 -16.91 -42.61
N ALA A 309 -22.46 -17.28 -41.33
CA ALA A 309 -22.44 -18.66 -40.87
C ALA A 309 -23.79 -19.39 -41.11
N GLU A 310 -24.91 -18.68 -40.95
CA GLU A 310 -26.27 -19.19 -41.20
C GLU A 310 -26.53 -19.53 -42.68
N SER A 311 -25.88 -18.82 -43.61
CA SER A 311 -25.99 -19.07 -45.05
C SER A 311 -25.05 -20.18 -45.52
N ASN A 312 -25.41 -20.90 -46.59
CA ASN A 312 -24.49 -21.81 -47.31
C ASN A 312 -23.64 -21.11 -48.38
N ALA A 313 -23.81 -19.80 -48.57
CA ALA A 313 -23.06 -19.03 -49.55
C ALA A 313 -21.54 -19.02 -49.28
N HIS A 314 -20.78 -18.86 -50.36
CA HIS A 314 -19.34 -18.65 -50.29
C HIS A 314 -19.00 -17.31 -49.64
N VAL A 315 -17.93 -17.29 -48.87
CA VAL A 315 -17.53 -16.11 -48.10
C VAL A 315 -16.13 -15.67 -48.53
N ALA A 316 -15.96 -14.39 -48.77
CA ALA A 316 -14.66 -13.79 -49.04
C ALA A 316 -14.24 -12.89 -47.87
N VAL A 317 -13.07 -13.15 -47.31
CA VAL A 317 -12.51 -12.47 -46.15
C VAL A 317 -11.30 -11.63 -46.55
N TYR A 318 -11.41 -10.32 -46.37
CA TYR A 318 -10.38 -9.35 -46.73
C TYR A 318 -9.75 -8.73 -45.52
N GLY A 319 -8.46 -8.43 -45.59
CA GLY A 319 -7.77 -7.70 -44.55
C GLY A 319 -6.27 -7.94 -44.59
N GLU A 320 -5.53 -7.02 -43.98
CA GLU A 320 -4.06 -7.06 -43.96
C GLU A 320 -3.51 -8.37 -43.40
N SER A 321 -2.24 -8.65 -43.71
CA SER A 321 -1.55 -9.81 -43.17
C SER A 321 -1.52 -9.76 -41.64
N GLY A 322 -1.77 -10.90 -40.99
CA GLY A 322 -1.75 -11.00 -39.53
C GLY A 322 -2.97 -10.43 -38.79
N THR A 323 -4.06 -10.09 -39.48
CA THR A 323 -5.31 -9.59 -38.84
C THR A 323 -6.20 -10.68 -38.23
N GLY A 324 -6.02 -11.94 -38.62
CA GLY A 324 -6.78 -13.10 -38.11
C GLY A 324 -7.82 -13.69 -39.06
N LYS A 325 -7.63 -13.59 -40.39
CA LYS A 325 -8.58 -14.11 -41.40
C LYS A 325 -8.92 -15.59 -41.26
N GLU A 326 -7.92 -16.44 -40.97
CA GLU A 326 -8.15 -17.87 -40.72
C GLU A 326 -9.04 -18.11 -39.49
N LEU A 327 -8.87 -17.31 -38.43
CA LEU A 327 -9.68 -17.41 -37.21
C LEU A 327 -11.16 -17.09 -37.49
N ILE A 328 -11.39 -16.12 -38.37
CA ILE A 328 -12.74 -15.78 -38.86
C ILE A 328 -13.33 -16.93 -39.66
N ALA A 329 -12.58 -17.51 -40.60
CA ALA A 329 -13.03 -18.66 -41.39
C ALA A 329 -13.40 -19.86 -40.49
N ARG A 330 -12.57 -20.17 -39.50
CA ARG A 330 -12.85 -21.21 -38.49
C ARG A 330 -14.11 -20.89 -37.69
N THR A 331 -14.31 -19.63 -37.32
CA THR A 331 -15.48 -19.20 -36.54
C THR A 331 -16.76 -19.30 -37.37
N ILE A 332 -16.74 -18.94 -38.66
CA ILE A 332 -17.87 -19.12 -39.57
C ILE A 332 -18.23 -20.61 -39.66
N HIS A 333 -17.24 -21.48 -39.87
CA HIS A 333 -17.47 -22.92 -39.95
C HIS A 333 -18.08 -23.49 -38.67
N LYS A 334 -17.52 -23.15 -37.50
CA LYS A 334 -18.00 -23.60 -36.18
C LYS A 334 -19.46 -23.18 -35.88
N ASN A 335 -19.90 -22.04 -36.42
CA ASN A 335 -21.27 -21.54 -36.22
C ASN A 335 -22.22 -21.88 -37.39
N SER A 336 -21.76 -22.66 -38.37
CA SER A 336 -22.58 -23.05 -39.53
C SER A 336 -23.28 -24.39 -39.33
N ALA A 337 -24.23 -24.70 -40.21
CA ALA A 337 -24.84 -26.04 -40.28
C ALA A 337 -23.82 -27.16 -40.55
N ARG A 338 -22.62 -26.83 -41.06
CA ARG A 338 -21.55 -27.77 -41.40
C ARG A 338 -20.49 -27.93 -40.29
N HIS A 339 -20.71 -27.39 -39.09
CA HIS A 339 -19.74 -27.40 -37.98
C HIS A 339 -19.27 -28.80 -37.53
N SER A 340 -20.05 -29.85 -37.81
CA SER A 340 -19.73 -31.24 -37.48
C SER A 340 -18.93 -31.96 -38.58
N LYS A 341 -18.66 -31.28 -39.69
CA LYS A 341 -17.93 -31.80 -40.86
C LYS A 341 -16.51 -31.22 -40.90
N GLU A 342 -15.69 -31.72 -41.82
CA GLU A 342 -14.29 -31.31 -41.92
C GLU A 342 -14.12 -29.84 -42.32
N PHE A 343 -13.12 -29.19 -41.72
CA PHE A 343 -12.65 -27.85 -42.07
C PHE A 343 -11.24 -27.94 -42.60
N VAL A 344 -11.10 -27.89 -43.93
CA VAL A 344 -9.82 -28.06 -44.61
C VAL A 344 -9.21 -26.68 -44.88
N VAL A 345 -8.00 -26.45 -44.40
CA VAL A 345 -7.24 -25.20 -44.60
C VAL A 345 -6.18 -25.42 -45.68
N VAL A 346 -6.19 -24.56 -46.68
CA VAL A 346 -5.21 -24.57 -47.77
C VAL A 346 -4.61 -23.18 -47.91
N ASN A 347 -3.28 -23.08 -47.84
CA ASN A 347 -2.58 -21.86 -48.24
C ASN A 347 -2.21 -21.98 -49.73
N CYS A 348 -2.87 -21.20 -50.58
CA CYS A 348 -2.67 -21.24 -52.02
C CYS A 348 -1.27 -20.81 -52.45
N GLY A 349 -0.61 -19.90 -51.72
CA GLY A 349 0.75 -19.44 -52.03
C GLY A 349 1.85 -20.43 -51.63
N ALA A 350 1.54 -21.44 -50.81
CA ALA A 350 2.51 -22.43 -50.34
C ALA A 350 2.61 -23.68 -51.24
N ILE A 351 1.69 -23.86 -52.18
CA ILE A 351 1.62 -25.04 -53.05
C ILE A 351 2.32 -24.71 -54.37
N PRO A 352 3.33 -25.49 -54.80
CA PRO A 352 3.92 -25.32 -56.12
C PRO A 352 2.91 -25.57 -57.24
N ASP A 353 2.93 -24.76 -58.29
CA ASP A 353 2.01 -24.84 -59.45
C ASP A 353 1.93 -26.27 -60.04
N SER A 354 3.05 -27.00 -60.05
CA SER A 354 3.13 -28.37 -60.58
C SER A 354 2.37 -29.41 -59.75
N LEU A 355 2.17 -29.15 -58.46
CA LEU A 355 1.48 -30.05 -57.54
C LEU A 355 0.02 -29.65 -57.30
N PHE A 356 -0.38 -28.46 -57.76
CA PHE A 356 -1.71 -27.91 -57.53
C PHE A 356 -2.83 -28.91 -57.82
N GLU A 357 -2.87 -29.47 -59.03
CA GLU A 357 -3.93 -30.40 -59.43
C GLU A 357 -3.96 -31.66 -58.57
N SER A 358 -2.79 -32.18 -58.24
CA SER A 358 -2.64 -33.41 -57.44
C SER A 358 -3.05 -33.22 -55.98
N GLU A 359 -2.85 -32.03 -55.41
CA GLU A 359 -3.23 -31.72 -54.03
C GLU A 359 -4.71 -31.33 -53.94
N PHE A 360 -5.24 -30.53 -54.87
CA PHE A 360 -6.64 -30.11 -54.82
C PHE A 360 -7.63 -31.21 -55.23
N PHE A 361 -7.32 -31.94 -56.31
CA PHE A 361 -8.22 -32.93 -56.91
C PHE A 361 -7.78 -34.38 -56.67
N GLY A 362 -6.60 -34.61 -56.10
CA GLY A 362 -6.09 -35.96 -55.88
C GLY A 362 -5.70 -36.67 -57.18
N TYR A 363 -5.21 -37.89 -57.04
CA TYR A 363 -4.77 -38.69 -58.18
C TYR A 363 -5.01 -40.19 -57.97
N ARG A 364 -5.16 -40.91 -59.07
CA ARG A 364 -5.18 -42.38 -59.08
C ARG A 364 -3.78 -42.95 -59.25
N LYS A 365 -3.58 -44.20 -58.81
CA LYS A 365 -2.37 -44.97 -59.06
C LYS A 365 -2.06 -44.97 -60.56
N GLY A 366 -0.82 -44.63 -60.90
CA GLY A 366 -0.37 -44.54 -62.29
C GLY A 366 -0.67 -43.23 -63.03
N ALA A 367 -1.18 -42.19 -62.34
CA ALA A 367 -1.43 -40.89 -62.95
C ALA A 367 -0.16 -40.15 -63.43
N PHE A 368 0.97 -40.34 -62.75
CA PHE A 368 2.29 -39.81 -63.10
C PHE A 368 3.39 -40.70 -62.53
N THR A 369 4.64 -40.47 -62.94
CA THR A 369 5.81 -41.21 -62.44
C THR A 369 5.98 -41.01 -60.93
N GLY A 370 5.79 -42.07 -60.13
CA GLY A 370 5.82 -42.02 -58.65
C GLY A 370 4.44 -42.08 -57.97
N ALA A 371 3.34 -42.17 -58.74
CA ALA A 371 1.98 -42.34 -58.21
C ALA A 371 1.70 -43.81 -57.85
N ASP A 372 2.31 -44.34 -56.79
CA ASP A 372 2.23 -45.76 -56.41
C ASP A 372 0.87 -46.17 -55.75
N ARG A 373 0.10 -45.18 -55.29
CA ARG A 373 -1.20 -45.34 -54.64
C ARG A 373 -2.15 -44.20 -54.99
N ASP A 374 -3.44 -44.43 -54.78
CA ASP A 374 -4.45 -43.37 -54.85
C ASP A 374 -4.25 -42.38 -53.68
N LYS A 375 -4.38 -41.08 -53.96
CA LYS A 375 -4.34 -40.02 -52.94
C LYS A 375 -5.59 -39.13 -53.08
N PRO A 376 -6.40 -38.95 -52.01
CA PRO A 376 -7.52 -38.01 -52.02
C PRO A 376 -7.01 -36.56 -52.04
N GLY A 377 -7.71 -35.69 -52.77
CA GLY A 377 -7.42 -34.25 -52.81
C GLY A 377 -8.14 -33.46 -51.70
N PHE A 378 -7.86 -32.16 -51.60
CA PHE A 378 -8.54 -31.28 -50.65
C PHE A 378 -10.05 -31.22 -50.84
N PHE A 379 -10.55 -31.33 -52.09
CA PHE A 379 -12.00 -31.41 -52.33
C PHE A 379 -12.62 -32.69 -51.79
N ASP A 380 -11.94 -33.85 -51.89
CA ASP A 380 -12.40 -35.09 -51.26
C ASP A 380 -12.48 -34.94 -49.74
N LEU A 381 -11.43 -34.37 -49.13
CA LEU A 381 -11.36 -34.18 -47.68
C LEU A 381 -12.41 -33.18 -47.16
N ALA A 382 -12.76 -32.17 -47.96
CA ALA A 382 -13.71 -31.13 -47.59
C ALA A 382 -15.17 -31.46 -47.95
N HIS A 383 -15.47 -32.68 -48.41
CA HIS A 383 -16.82 -33.07 -48.81
C HIS A 383 -17.84 -32.90 -47.66
N GLN A 384 -18.96 -32.23 -47.94
CA GLN A 384 -19.99 -31.75 -46.99
C GLN A 384 -19.47 -30.76 -45.93
N GLY A 385 -18.19 -30.44 -45.96
CA GLY A 385 -17.51 -29.56 -45.03
C GLY A 385 -17.26 -28.18 -45.62
N THR A 386 -16.16 -27.57 -45.19
CA THR A 386 -15.73 -26.25 -45.62
C THR A 386 -14.27 -26.26 -46.05
N LEU A 387 -13.99 -25.68 -47.22
CA LEU A 387 -12.64 -25.50 -47.75
C LEU A 387 -12.26 -24.02 -47.61
N PHE A 388 -11.27 -23.75 -46.78
CA PHE A 388 -10.70 -22.42 -46.59
C PHE A 388 -9.47 -22.24 -47.48
N LEU A 389 -9.56 -21.28 -48.40
CA LEU A 389 -8.50 -20.91 -49.34
C LEU A 389 -7.84 -19.61 -48.87
N ASP A 390 -6.70 -19.72 -48.18
CA ASP A 390 -5.91 -18.55 -47.80
C ASP A 390 -5.02 -18.11 -48.96
N GLU A 391 -4.81 -16.80 -49.06
CA GLU A 391 -4.00 -16.16 -50.10
C GLU A 391 -4.46 -16.50 -51.53
N VAL A 392 -5.79 -16.51 -51.77
CA VAL A 392 -6.40 -16.82 -53.08
C VAL A 392 -5.90 -15.91 -54.23
N GLY A 393 -5.33 -14.75 -53.90
CA GLY A 393 -4.71 -13.83 -54.87
C GLY A 393 -3.39 -14.31 -55.47
N GLU A 394 -2.75 -15.33 -54.89
CA GLU A 394 -1.52 -15.93 -55.41
C GLU A 394 -1.78 -16.97 -56.51
N LEU A 395 -3.03 -17.42 -56.67
CA LEU A 395 -3.38 -18.41 -57.68
C LEU A 395 -3.16 -17.88 -59.10
N SER A 396 -2.55 -18.70 -59.95
CA SER A 396 -2.43 -18.42 -61.37
C SER A 396 -3.80 -18.44 -62.08
N PRO A 397 -3.94 -17.75 -63.23
CA PRO A 397 -5.20 -17.77 -63.98
C PRO A 397 -5.66 -19.17 -64.41
N LEU A 398 -4.74 -20.12 -64.59
CA LEU A 398 -5.07 -21.50 -64.97
C LEU A 398 -5.67 -22.29 -63.80
N GLU A 399 -5.11 -22.13 -62.60
CA GLU A 399 -5.61 -22.74 -61.37
C GLU A 399 -7.00 -22.19 -61.03
N GLN A 400 -7.22 -20.89 -61.21
CA GLN A 400 -8.53 -20.25 -61.04
C GLN A 400 -9.59 -20.87 -61.95
N VAL A 401 -9.27 -21.18 -63.21
CA VAL A 401 -10.22 -21.86 -64.13
C VAL A 401 -10.57 -23.26 -63.64
N LYS A 402 -9.59 -24.03 -63.16
CA LYS A 402 -9.83 -25.39 -62.65
C LYS A 402 -10.67 -25.38 -61.38
N LEU A 403 -10.37 -24.47 -60.45
CA LEU A 403 -11.20 -24.27 -59.26
C LEU A 403 -12.60 -23.81 -59.64
N LEU A 404 -12.74 -22.79 -60.49
CA LEU A 404 -14.04 -22.28 -60.92
C LEU A 404 -14.95 -23.40 -61.42
N ARG A 405 -14.44 -24.29 -62.28
CA ARG A 405 -15.19 -25.45 -62.78
C ARG A 405 -15.69 -26.33 -61.64
N ALA A 406 -14.81 -26.69 -60.69
CA ALA A 406 -15.20 -27.51 -59.55
C ALA A 406 -16.23 -26.83 -58.64
N ILE A 407 -16.18 -25.50 -58.52
CA ILE A 407 -17.11 -24.69 -57.69
C ILE A 407 -18.47 -24.50 -58.38
N GLU A 408 -18.49 -24.40 -59.70
CA GLU A 408 -19.71 -24.21 -60.49
C GLU A 408 -20.47 -25.52 -60.69
N SER A 409 -19.79 -26.58 -61.13
CA SER A 409 -20.43 -27.88 -61.40
C SER A 409 -20.67 -28.69 -60.13
N GLY A 410 -19.92 -28.42 -59.06
CA GLY A 410 -19.86 -29.32 -57.89
C GLY A 410 -19.26 -30.68 -58.24
N GLU A 411 -18.50 -30.77 -59.34
CA GLU A 411 -17.86 -31.99 -59.79
C GLU A 411 -16.42 -31.73 -60.23
N TYR A 412 -15.53 -32.68 -59.97
CA TYR A 412 -14.15 -32.63 -60.46
C TYR A 412 -13.65 -34.02 -60.83
N THR A 413 -12.56 -34.07 -61.59
CA THR A 413 -11.96 -35.34 -62.04
C THR A 413 -10.55 -35.48 -61.45
N PRO A 414 -10.27 -36.53 -60.65
CA PRO A 414 -8.91 -36.79 -60.16
C PRO A 414 -7.92 -37.02 -61.31
N LEU A 415 -6.66 -36.64 -61.11
CA LEU A 415 -5.62 -36.88 -62.10
C LEU A 415 -5.49 -38.37 -62.44
N GLY A 416 -5.42 -38.69 -63.73
CA GLY A 416 -5.34 -40.05 -64.23
C GLY A 416 -6.65 -40.84 -64.14
N SER A 417 -7.79 -40.17 -63.90
CA SER A 417 -9.13 -40.78 -63.90
C SER A 417 -10.02 -40.19 -65.00
N ASN A 418 -10.93 -41.00 -65.53
CA ASN A 418 -11.95 -40.57 -66.50
C ASN A 418 -13.34 -40.46 -65.85
N LYS A 419 -13.43 -40.63 -64.53
CA LYS A 419 -14.68 -40.58 -63.76
C LYS A 419 -14.72 -39.29 -62.94
N SER A 420 -15.72 -38.45 -63.19
CA SER A 420 -16.01 -37.30 -62.34
C SER A 420 -16.53 -37.75 -60.98
N LYS A 421 -16.18 -37.00 -59.94
CA LYS A 421 -16.69 -37.12 -58.58
C LYS A 421 -17.51 -35.88 -58.24
N SER A 422 -18.72 -36.07 -57.72
CA SER A 422 -19.51 -34.98 -57.16
C SER A 422 -19.07 -34.66 -55.74
N VAL A 423 -18.95 -33.37 -55.45
CA VAL A 423 -18.51 -32.84 -54.17
C VAL A 423 -19.33 -31.61 -53.77
N ASP A 424 -19.86 -31.62 -52.56
CA ASP A 424 -20.51 -30.45 -51.97
C ASP A 424 -19.55 -29.80 -50.97
N VAL A 425 -18.98 -28.65 -51.33
CA VAL A 425 -18.02 -27.93 -50.49
C VAL A 425 -18.44 -26.47 -50.35
N ARG A 426 -18.47 -25.98 -49.11
CA ARG A 426 -18.58 -24.55 -48.85
C ARG A 426 -17.20 -23.91 -48.90
N ILE A 427 -17.05 -22.84 -49.68
CA ILE A 427 -15.77 -22.15 -49.83
C ILE A 427 -15.73 -20.88 -48.99
N ILE A 428 -14.62 -20.71 -48.28
CA ILE A 428 -14.24 -19.45 -47.64
C ILE A 428 -12.89 -19.04 -48.23
N ALA A 429 -12.84 -17.95 -48.98
CA ALA A 429 -11.62 -17.44 -49.58
C ALA A 429 -11.07 -16.27 -48.76
N ALA A 430 -9.76 -16.15 -48.62
CA ALA A 430 -9.11 -15.04 -47.96
C ALA A 430 -7.98 -14.45 -48.81
N THR A 431 -7.84 -13.12 -48.74
CA THR A 431 -6.69 -12.43 -49.34
C THR A 431 -6.32 -11.17 -48.56
N HIS A 432 -5.04 -10.84 -48.56
CA HIS A 432 -4.52 -9.58 -48.04
C HIS A 432 -4.27 -8.54 -49.13
N GLN A 433 -4.30 -8.95 -50.40
CA GLN A 433 -4.04 -8.09 -51.54
C GLN A 433 -5.29 -7.30 -51.93
N ASP A 434 -5.10 -6.13 -52.54
CA ASP A 434 -6.20 -5.34 -53.12
C ASP A 434 -6.73 -6.02 -54.39
N ILE A 435 -7.95 -6.53 -54.30
CA ILE A 435 -8.61 -7.24 -55.40
C ILE A 435 -8.88 -6.32 -56.59
N SER A 436 -9.15 -5.04 -56.35
CA SER A 436 -9.38 -4.07 -57.42
C SER A 436 -8.13 -3.89 -58.27
N SER A 437 -6.95 -3.99 -57.65
CA SER A 437 -5.65 -4.00 -58.33
C SER A 437 -5.41 -5.32 -59.09
N LEU A 438 -5.71 -6.46 -58.46
CA LEU A 438 -5.54 -7.79 -59.07
C LEU A 438 -6.38 -7.99 -60.34
N ARG A 439 -7.63 -7.52 -60.32
CA ARG A 439 -8.53 -7.57 -61.48
C ARG A 439 -8.02 -6.69 -62.63
N ARG A 440 -7.63 -5.44 -62.33
CA ARG A 440 -7.06 -4.51 -63.34
C ARG A 440 -5.79 -5.06 -64.00
N LYS A 441 -4.98 -5.81 -63.25
CA LYS A 441 -3.75 -6.45 -63.76
C LYS A 441 -4.01 -7.78 -64.47
N GLY A 442 -5.25 -8.23 -64.59
CA GLY A 442 -5.62 -9.53 -65.19
C GLY A 442 -5.12 -10.75 -64.42
N ARG A 443 -4.66 -10.58 -63.17
CA ARG A 443 -4.18 -11.68 -62.33
C ARG A 443 -5.33 -12.46 -61.70
N LEU A 444 -6.44 -11.78 -61.39
CA LEU A 444 -7.67 -12.40 -60.92
C LEU A 444 -8.73 -12.30 -62.00
N ARG A 445 -9.26 -13.45 -62.43
CA ARG A 445 -10.31 -13.49 -63.45
C ARG A 445 -11.66 -13.02 -62.88
N ASP A 446 -12.43 -12.31 -63.70
CA ASP A 446 -13.74 -11.78 -63.30
C ASP A 446 -14.76 -12.88 -63.00
N ASP A 447 -14.79 -13.93 -63.82
CA ASP A 447 -15.67 -15.09 -63.64
C ASP A 447 -15.45 -15.78 -62.27
N PHE A 448 -14.18 -16.04 -61.94
CA PHE A 448 -13.78 -16.59 -60.66
C PHE A 448 -14.10 -15.65 -59.49
N PHE A 449 -13.83 -14.35 -59.64
CA PHE A 449 -14.13 -13.34 -58.64
C PHE A 449 -15.61 -13.33 -58.25
N TYR A 450 -16.53 -13.22 -59.22
CA TYR A 450 -17.96 -13.15 -58.92
C TYR A 450 -18.50 -14.45 -58.30
N ARG A 451 -17.87 -15.60 -58.56
CA ARG A 451 -18.28 -16.87 -57.96
C ARG A 451 -17.89 -16.99 -56.48
N ILE A 452 -16.72 -16.49 -56.09
CA ILE A 452 -16.25 -16.57 -54.69
C ILE A 452 -16.68 -15.35 -53.85
N HIS A 453 -16.98 -14.22 -54.48
CA HIS A 453 -17.33 -12.95 -53.85
C HIS A 453 -18.86 -12.82 -53.64
N ILE A 454 -19.44 -13.71 -52.84
CA ILE A 454 -20.88 -13.65 -52.51
C ILE A 454 -21.10 -12.86 -51.22
N ILE A 455 -20.57 -13.35 -50.09
CA ILE A 455 -20.61 -12.64 -48.81
C ILE A 455 -19.23 -12.08 -48.51
N THR A 456 -19.11 -10.77 -48.30
CA THR A 456 -17.82 -10.11 -48.03
C THR A 456 -17.66 -9.72 -46.58
N LEU A 457 -16.54 -10.11 -45.99
CA LEU A 457 -16.14 -9.73 -44.64
C LEU A 457 -14.79 -9.01 -44.70
N THR A 458 -14.76 -7.75 -44.26
CA THR A 458 -13.51 -6.98 -44.19
C THR A 458 -13.05 -6.88 -42.74
N VAL A 459 -11.82 -7.32 -42.48
CA VAL A 459 -11.20 -7.32 -41.16
C VAL A 459 -10.45 -6.03 -40.96
N PRO A 460 -10.82 -5.20 -39.96
CA PRO A 460 -10.15 -3.95 -39.71
C PRO A 460 -8.71 -4.19 -39.21
N PRO A 461 -7.72 -3.42 -39.71
CA PRO A 461 -6.36 -3.48 -39.20
C PRO A 461 -6.30 -3.03 -37.74
N LEU A 462 -5.30 -3.51 -37.00
CA LEU A 462 -5.18 -3.32 -35.56
C LEU A 462 -5.11 -1.83 -35.17
N ARG A 463 -4.56 -0.98 -36.04
CA ARG A 463 -4.51 0.48 -35.86
C ARG A 463 -5.87 1.18 -35.85
N GLU A 464 -6.89 0.60 -36.48
CA GLU A 464 -8.28 1.12 -36.52
C GLU A 464 -9.11 0.61 -35.33
N ARG A 465 -8.66 -0.49 -34.69
CA ARG A 465 -9.26 -1.06 -33.48
C ARG A 465 -8.35 -0.94 -32.27
N ARG A 466 -7.85 0.27 -32.00
CA ARG A 466 -6.86 0.52 -30.93
C ARG A 466 -7.32 0.06 -29.55
N SER A 467 -8.63 0.17 -29.26
CA SER A 467 -9.19 -0.31 -28.01
C SER A 467 -8.93 -1.80 -27.76
N ASP A 468 -8.77 -2.60 -28.82
CA ASP A 468 -8.54 -4.04 -28.74
C ASP A 468 -7.09 -4.40 -28.45
N ILE A 469 -6.14 -3.47 -28.63
CA ILE A 469 -4.70 -3.72 -28.41
C ILE A 469 -4.45 -4.17 -26.97
N SER A 470 -4.97 -3.45 -25.97
CA SER A 470 -4.81 -3.86 -24.56
C SER A 470 -5.49 -5.19 -24.26
N LEU A 471 -6.68 -5.42 -24.84
CA LEU A 471 -7.44 -6.64 -24.60
C LEU A 471 -6.71 -7.88 -25.16
N LEU A 472 -6.17 -7.77 -26.38
CA LEU A 472 -5.34 -8.79 -27.00
C LEU A 472 -4.01 -8.98 -26.26
N ALA A 473 -3.39 -7.89 -25.81
CA ALA A 473 -2.14 -7.96 -25.07
C ALA A 473 -2.30 -8.71 -23.74
N GLU A 474 -3.33 -8.39 -22.97
CA GLU A 474 -3.69 -9.13 -21.75
C GLU A 474 -3.97 -10.60 -22.04
N HIS A 475 -4.68 -10.90 -23.14
CA HIS A 475 -4.98 -12.27 -23.51
C HIS A 475 -3.71 -13.09 -23.81
N PHE A 476 -2.78 -12.55 -24.61
CA PHE A 476 -1.53 -13.26 -24.93
C PHE A 476 -0.62 -13.42 -23.72
N LEU A 477 -0.58 -12.43 -22.82
CA LEU A 477 0.12 -12.52 -21.54
C LEU A 477 -0.46 -13.63 -20.64
N GLU A 478 -1.78 -13.83 -20.66
CA GLU A 478 -2.44 -14.90 -19.89
C GLU A 478 -2.25 -16.29 -20.49
N GLN A 479 -2.21 -16.42 -21.83
CA GLN A 479 -2.01 -17.71 -22.51
C GLN A 479 -0.62 -18.31 -22.29
N GLN A 480 0.41 -17.50 -22.14
CA GLN A 480 1.82 -17.94 -22.06
C GLN A 480 2.31 -18.19 -20.62
N ARG A 481 1.39 -18.42 -19.67
CA ARG A 481 1.77 -18.55 -18.24
C ARG A 481 2.23 -19.96 -17.86
N PHE A 482 3.48 -20.05 -17.44
CA PHE A 482 3.95 -21.00 -16.43
C PHE A 482 4.04 -20.27 -15.07
N GLY A 483 3.02 -20.37 -14.19
CA GLY A 483 3.15 -19.98 -12.78
C GLY A 483 2.39 -18.74 -12.28
N ARG A 484 2.16 -18.72 -10.95
CA ARG A 484 1.07 -18.06 -10.20
C ARG A 484 1.09 -16.52 -10.06
N LYS A 485 1.96 -15.75 -10.74
CA LYS A 485 2.02 -14.27 -10.52
C LYS A 485 1.37 -13.48 -11.65
N ARG A 486 0.29 -12.74 -11.35
CA ARG A 486 -0.55 -12.03 -12.34
C ARG A 486 0.18 -10.80 -12.85
N TRP A 487 0.53 -10.79 -14.13
CA TRP A 487 1.15 -9.64 -14.78
C TRP A 487 0.09 -8.56 -15.00
N LYS A 488 0.39 -7.33 -14.56
CA LYS A 488 -0.34 -6.13 -14.97
C LYS A 488 0.57 -5.38 -15.93
N LEU A 489 0.04 -4.99 -17.09
CA LEU A 489 0.74 -4.09 -18.01
C LEU A 489 1.13 -2.82 -17.23
N SER A 490 2.43 -2.50 -17.18
CA SER A 490 2.87 -1.22 -16.62
C SER A 490 2.35 -0.09 -17.51
N GLY A 491 2.09 1.10 -16.92
CA GLY A 491 1.58 2.25 -17.70
C GLY A 491 2.48 2.59 -18.90
N LYS A 492 3.81 2.55 -18.70
CA LYS A 492 4.81 2.77 -19.76
C LYS A 492 4.71 1.77 -20.91
N LEU A 493 4.43 0.49 -20.61
CA LEU A 493 4.29 -0.55 -21.62
C LEU A 493 2.97 -0.38 -22.40
N ALA A 494 1.88 -0.03 -21.71
CA ALA A 494 0.61 0.26 -22.37
C ALA A 494 0.75 1.42 -23.36
N ASP A 495 1.36 2.53 -22.95
CA ASP A 495 1.56 3.71 -23.80
C ASP A 495 2.40 3.38 -25.05
N ALA A 496 3.45 2.56 -24.89
CA ALA A 496 4.27 2.11 -26.01
C ALA A 496 3.48 1.25 -27.02
N LEU A 497 2.60 0.36 -26.53
CA LEU A 497 1.75 -0.47 -27.39
C LEU A 497 0.70 0.37 -28.15
N TYR A 498 0.16 1.43 -27.53
CA TYR A 498 -0.81 2.31 -28.18
C TYR A 498 -0.19 3.24 -29.22
N ALA A 499 1.08 3.62 -29.07
CA ALA A 499 1.79 4.51 -29.99
C ALA A 499 2.24 3.82 -31.29
N HIS A 500 2.25 2.48 -31.33
CA HIS A 500 2.70 1.70 -32.48
C HIS A 500 1.56 1.47 -33.49
N HIS A 501 1.87 1.49 -34.80
CA HIS A 501 0.87 1.33 -35.88
C HIS A 501 0.55 -0.13 -36.21
N TRP A 502 1.37 -1.09 -35.74
CA TRP A 502 1.17 -2.52 -35.93
C TRP A 502 1.00 -2.96 -37.40
N PRO A 503 1.98 -2.73 -38.28
CA PRO A 503 1.92 -3.17 -39.68
C PRO A 503 1.74 -4.68 -39.85
N GLY A 504 2.25 -5.50 -38.92
CA GLY A 504 2.00 -6.95 -38.88
C GLY A 504 0.79 -7.35 -38.03
N ASN A 505 -0.04 -6.38 -37.63
CA ASN A 505 -1.31 -6.54 -36.94
C ASN A 505 -1.20 -7.45 -35.69
N VAL A 506 -2.14 -8.38 -35.50
CA VAL A 506 -2.23 -9.24 -34.33
C VAL A 506 -1.07 -10.24 -34.27
N ARG A 507 -0.56 -10.68 -35.44
CA ARG A 507 0.61 -11.58 -35.53
C ARG A 507 1.87 -10.90 -34.97
N GLU A 508 2.08 -9.64 -35.30
CA GLU A 508 3.18 -8.83 -34.75
C GLU A 508 3.00 -8.59 -33.26
N LEU A 509 1.81 -8.18 -32.82
CA LEU A 509 1.51 -7.99 -31.39
C LEU A 509 1.83 -9.23 -30.56
N ARG A 510 1.38 -10.40 -31.02
CA ARG A 510 1.67 -11.68 -30.37
C ARG A 510 3.16 -11.94 -30.28
N ASN A 511 3.91 -11.75 -31.38
CA ASN A 511 5.35 -11.98 -31.41
C ASN A 511 6.12 -11.02 -30.50
N VAL A 512 5.72 -9.74 -30.44
CA VAL A 512 6.30 -8.74 -29.54
C VAL A 512 6.10 -9.14 -28.07
N ILE A 513 4.89 -9.56 -27.71
CA ILE A 513 4.59 -10.00 -26.33
C ILE A 513 5.35 -11.28 -25.97
N SER A 514 5.42 -12.26 -26.89
CA SER A 514 6.21 -13.47 -26.68
C SER A 514 7.70 -13.17 -26.47
N ARG A 515 8.28 -12.24 -27.25
CA ARG A 515 9.68 -11.80 -27.06
C ARG A 515 9.89 -11.11 -25.71
N TYR A 516 8.96 -10.24 -25.32
CA TYR A 516 9.01 -9.56 -24.03
C TYR A 516 8.96 -10.55 -22.85
N LEU A 517 8.09 -11.57 -22.92
CA LEU A 517 8.00 -12.63 -21.91
C LEU A 517 9.26 -13.51 -21.86
N ALA A 518 9.97 -13.68 -22.98
CA ALA A 518 11.24 -14.38 -23.05
C ALA A 518 12.43 -13.57 -22.47
N GLY A 519 12.17 -12.38 -21.90
CA GLY A 519 13.18 -11.54 -21.25
C GLY A 519 13.93 -10.59 -22.18
N GLN A 520 13.50 -10.46 -23.44
CA GLN A 520 14.08 -9.49 -24.38
C GLN A 520 13.52 -8.08 -24.15
N PRO A 521 14.33 -7.02 -24.38
CA PRO A 521 13.84 -5.65 -24.34
C PRO A 521 12.73 -5.45 -25.40
N LEU A 522 11.76 -4.58 -25.08
CA LEU A 522 10.66 -4.28 -25.99
C LEU A 522 11.19 -3.40 -27.14
N GLU A 523 11.71 -4.03 -28.18
CA GLU A 523 12.07 -3.36 -29.43
C GLU A 523 10.82 -3.20 -30.30
N LEU A 524 10.18 -2.04 -30.19
CA LEU A 524 9.21 -1.56 -31.15
C LEU A 524 9.95 -0.73 -32.18
N ASP A 525 10.02 -1.24 -33.41
CA ASP A 525 10.74 -0.62 -34.50
C ASP A 525 10.05 0.69 -34.92
N ARG A 526 10.50 1.81 -34.35
CA ARG A 526 9.96 3.14 -34.65
C ARG A 526 10.24 3.58 -36.09
N SER A 527 11.16 2.90 -36.80
CA SER A 527 11.59 3.25 -38.15
C SER A 527 10.50 3.02 -39.21
N LYS A 528 9.61 2.03 -39.03
CA LYS A 528 8.51 1.73 -39.98
C LYS A 528 7.30 2.65 -39.90
N ASN A 529 7.31 3.63 -38.99
CA ASN A 529 6.32 4.71 -38.99
C ASN A 529 6.57 5.72 -40.15
N SER A 530 7.68 5.59 -40.90
CA SER A 530 8.13 6.56 -41.91
C SER A 530 7.82 6.19 -43.37
N GLU A 531 7.43 4.95 -43.68
CA GLU A 531 7.20 4.53 -45.08
C GLU A 531 5.91 5.09 -45.71
N PHE A 532 5.00 5.69 -44.91
CA PHE A 532 3.83 6.40 -45.43
C PHE A 532 4.02 7.93 -45.56
N SER A 533 5.18 8.45 -45.16
CA SER A 533 5.50 9.89 -45.28
C SER A 533 6.30 10.27 -46.53
N GLU A 534 6.67 9.33 -47.40
CA GLU A 534 7.53 9.63 -48.57
C GLU A 534 6.80 10.19 -49.82
N ASN A 535 5.47 10.32 -49.80
CA ASN A 535 4.72 10.92 -50.92
C ASN A 535 4.38 12.41 -50.76
N PHE A 536 5.03 13.12 -49.83
CA PHE A 536 4.99 14.58 -49.75
C PHE A 536 6.38 15.19 -49.98
N ASN A 537 7.07 14.77 -51.05
CA ASN A 537 8.21 15.51 -51.58
C ASN A 537 7.71 16.66 -52.47
N GLY A 538 7.55 17.83 -51.85
CA GLY A 538 7.22 19.09 -52.51
C GLY A 538 7.70 20.29 -51.69
N HIS A 539 8.99 20.58 -51.83
CA HIS A 539 9.73 21.77 -51.38
C HIS A 539 10.47 21.66 -50.03
N THR A 540 11.77 21.44 -50.18
CA THR A 540 12.85 21.47 -49.20
C THR A 540 12.96 22.83 -48.51
N GLY A 541 12.85 22.82 -47.18
CA GLY A 541 13.44 23.84 -46.29
C GLY A 541 14.75 23.29 -45.69
N PRO A 542 15.71 24.15 -45.31
CA PRO A 542 17.10 23.77 -45.15
C PRO A 542 17.34 22.90 -43.92
N GLU A 543 18.27 21.96 -44.09
CA GLU A 543 18.88 21.14 -43.04
C GLU A 543 19.35 22.00 -41.86
N PHE A 544 18.92 21.63 -40.65
CA PHE A 544 19.60 22.04 -39.42
C PHE A 544 20.39 20.84 -38.90
N GLU A 545 21.58 20.66 -39.47
CA GLU A 545 22.69 20.05 -38.75
C GLU A 545 23.17 21.02 -37.67
N GLY A 546 23.40 20.50 -36.46
CA GLY A 546 24.30 21.14 -35.52
C GLY A 546 23.66 21.59 -34.20
N ALA A 547 24.01 20.84 -33.16
CA ALA A 547 24.07 21.24 -31.76
C ALA A 547 22.76 21.67 -31.08
N VAL A 548 22.59 21.19 -29.85
CA VAL A 548 21.58 21.66 -28.90
C VAL A 548 21.82 23.15 -28.61
N GLN A 549 21.34 24.04 -29.49
CA GLN A 549 21.19 25.44 -29.16
C GLN A 549 19.98 25.59 -28.24
N ALA A 550 20.14 26.42 -27.20
CA ALA A 550 19.14 26.64 -26.17
C ALA A 550 17.74 26.83 -26.79
N LEU A 551 16.73 26.21 -26.17
CA LEU A 551 15.35 26.15 -26.69
C LEU A 551 14.76 27.52 -27.07
N ARG A 552 15.22 28.60 -26.43
CA ARG A 552 14.73 29.97 -26.67
C ARG A 552 15.00 30.48 -28.10
N PRO A 553 16.25 30.61 -28.58
CA PRO A 553 16.54 31.07 -29.94
C PRO A 553 15.89 30.21 -31.04
N ALA A 554 15.80 28.89 -30.86
CA ALA A 554 15.15 27.99 -31.84
C ALA A 554 13.63 28.24 -31.92
N VAL A 555 12.96 28.42 -30.78
CA VAL A 555 11.53 28.77 -30.74
C VAL A 555 11.29 30.18 -31.30
N GLU A 556 12.16 31.15 -31.02
CA GLU A 556 12.06 32.51 -31.57
C GLU A 556 12.24 32.51 -33.10
N GLN A 557 13.14 31.68 -33.64
CA GLN A 557 13.37 31.56 -35.08
C GLN A 557 12.19 30.90 -35.80
N PHE A 558 11.63 29.83 -35.22
CA PHE A 558 10.43 29.18 -35.75
C PHE A 558 9.22 30.12 -35.68
N GLU A 559 9.02 30.82 -34.55
CA GLU A 559 7.93 31.77 -34.38
C GLU A 559 8.05 32.95 -35.37
N ARG A 560 9.27 33.43 -35.62
CA ARG A 560 9.54 34.45 -36.65
C ARG A 560 9.15 33.97 -38.05
N GLN A 561 9.50 32.73 -38.42
CA GLN A 561 9.18 32.16 -39.72
C GLN A 561 7.66 31.99 -39.91
N CYS A 562 6.95 31.46 -38.91
CA CYS A 562 5.49 31.31 -38.97
C CYS A 562 4.78 32.66 -39.12
N ILE A 563 5.19 33.68 -38.35
CA ILE A 563 4.59 35.01 -38.43
C ILE A 563 4.86 35.66 -39.81
N LEU A 564 6.09 35.53 -40.35
CA LEU A 564 6.42 36.04 -41.67
C LEU A 564 5.62 35.33 -42.78
N GLN A 565 5.53 34.01 -42.75
CA GLN A 565 4.77 33.24 -43.75
C GLN A 565 3.29 33.63 -43.75
N ALA A 566 2.68 33.77 -42.57
CA ALA A 566 1.30 34.22 -42.43
C ALA A 566 1.10 35.70 -42.82
N LEU A 567 2.08 36.57 -42.60
CA LEU A 567 2.06 37.95 -43.10
C LEU A 567 2.16 37.98 -44.62
N HIS A 568 3.02 37.18 -45.24
CA HIS A 568 3.18 37.12 -46.70
C HIS A 568 1.93 36.58 -47.40
N GLN A 569 1.32 35.51 -46.87
CA GLN A 569 0.08 34.93 -47.42
C GLN A 569 -1.11 35.91 -47.34
N ASN A 570 -1.15 36.76 -46.33
CA ASN A 570 -2.19 37.78 -46.14
C ASN A 570 -1.76 39.18 -46.61
N GLN A 571 -0.77 39.28 -47.52
CA GLN A 571 -0.29 40.55 -48.11
C GLN A 571 0.05 41.65 -47.08
N TRP A 572 0.56 41.26 -45.90
CA TRP A 572 0.91 42.12 -44.78
C TRP A 572 -0.28 42.84 -44.11
N HIS A 573 -1.52 42.38 -44.33
CA HIS A 573 -2.70 42.85 -43.59
C HIS A 573 -2.72 42.29 -42.17
N ARG A 574 -2.35 43.12 -41.20
CA ARG A 574 -2.11 42.72 -39.80
C ARG A 574 -3.35 42.16 -39.09
N GLU A 575 -4.55 42.65 -39.42
CA GLU A 575 -5.81 42.15 -38.86
C GLU A 575 -6.14 40.73 -39.33
N HIS A 576 -6.08 40.49 -40.63
CA HIS A 576 -6.30 39.17 -41.22
C HIS A 576 -5.23 38.17 -40.79
N THR A 577 -3.96 38.59 -40.70
CA THR A 577 -2.89 37.72 -40.20
C THR A 577 -3.10 37.33 -38.73
N ALA A 578 -3.57 38.25 -37.88
CA ALA A 578 -3.87 37.96 -36.48
C ALA A 578 -5.00 36.94 -36.34
N GLN A 579 -6.05 37.07 -37.16
CA GLN A 579 -7.15 36.11 -37.22
C GLN A 579 -6.69 34.73 -37.73
N ALA A 580 -5.89 34.69 -38.80
CA ALA A 580 -5.37 33.45 -39.36
C ALA A 580 -4.47 32.67 -38.38
N LEU A 581 -3.66 33.39 -37.60
CA LEU A 581 -2.84 32.82 -36.53
C LEU A 581 -3.59 32.60 -35.21
N LYS A 582 -4.88 32.96 -35.14
CA LYS A 582 -5.71 32.91 -33.92
C LYS A 582 -5.10 33.65 -32.73
N LEU A 583 -4.46 34.79 -32.98
CA LEU A 583 -3.83 35.63 -31.97
C LEU A 583 -4.55 36.99 -31.85
N PRO A 584 -4.67 37.57 -30.65
CA PRO A 584 -5.12 38.96 -30.50
C PRO A 584 -4.15 39.91 -31.23
N ILE A 585 -4.67 40.93 -31.91
CA ILE A 585 -3.84 41.80 -32.74
C ILE A 585 -2.74 42.53 -31.97
N ARG A 586 -3.02 42.88 -30.70
CA ARG A 586 -2.02 43.47 -29.78
C ARG A 586 -0.86 42.50 -29.51
N THR A 587 -1.13 41.21 -29.42
CA THR A 587 -0.12 40.15 -29.21
C THR A 587 0.73 39.96 -30.46
N LEU A 588 0.11 39.96 -31.64
CA LEU A 588 0.83 39.93 -32.92
C LEU A 588 1.76 41.15 -33.05
N HIS A 589 1.27 42.36 -32.76
CA HIS A 589 2.09 43.58 -32.78
C HIS A 589 3.28 43.51 -31.81
N ARG A 590 3.04 43.02 -30.58
CA ARG A 590 4.10 42.85 -29.58
C ARG A 590 5.17 41.85 -30.06
N LYS A 591 4.75 40.72 -30.65
CA LYS A 591 5.65 39.68 -31.19
C LYS A 591 6.42 40.16 -32.42
N MET A 592 5.77 40.90 -33.33
CA MET A 592 6.44 41.54 -34.47
C MET A 592 7.51 42.54 -34.01
N LYS A 593 7.25 43.32 -32.96
CA LYS A 593 8.23 44.26 -32.39
C LYS A 593 9.39 43.54 -31.71
N ALA A 594 9.11 42.51 -30.89
CA ALA A 594 10.14 41.71 -30.22
C ALA A 594 11.05 40.96 -31.21
N LEU A 595 10.47 40.42 -32.28
CA LEU A 595 11.20 39.70 -33.32
C LEU A 595 11.72 40.62 -34.45
N SER A 596 11.63 41.94 -34.31
CA SER A 596 12.09 42.92 -35.32
C SER A 596 11.57 42.63 -36.75
N ILE A 597 10.29 42.30 -36.89
CA ILE A 597 9.62 42.04 -38.16
C ILE A 597 8.95 43.34 -38.64
N SER A 598 9.49 43.93 -39.71
CA SER A 598 8.91 45.11 -40.37
C SER A 598 8.88 44.93 -41.89
N ARG A 599 7.91 45.57 -42.56
CA ARG A 599 7.81 45.59 -44.02
C ARG A 599 8.95 46.47 -44.53
N LYS A 600 9.96 45.87 -45.17
CA LYS A 600 10.96 46.65 -45.92
C LYS A 600 10.23 47.34 -47.08
N ASN A 601 10.14 48.67 -47.08
CA ASN A 601 9.75 49.42 -48.27
C ASN A 601 10.87 49.22 -49.31
N LYS A 602 10.51 48.69 -50.48
CA LYS A 602 11.41 48.71 -51.64
C LYS A 602 11.53 50.16 -52.11
N ALA A 603 12.76 50.65 -52.22
CA ALA A 603 13.11 51.62 -53.25
C ALA A 603 13.05 50.91 -54.61
#